data_AF-V5RJA7-F1
#
_entry.id   AF-V5RJA7-F1
#
_cell.length_a   1.000
_cell.length_b   1.000
_cell.length_c   1.000
_cell.angle_alpha   90.00
_cell.angle_beta   90.00
_cell.angle_gamma   90.00
#
_symmetry.space_group_name_H-M   'P 1'
#
loop_
_entity.id
_entity.type
_entity.pdbx_description
1 polymer ?
#
loop_
_entity_poly.entity_id
_entity_poly.type
_entity_poly.pdbx_seq_one_letter_code
_entity_poly.pdbx_strand_id
1 'polypeptide(L)'
;MEKNINTYENLSSSYIFLHLLTTNNKTNPIPLTLDFLNEPQTRIEKKYDLLLLDAIKNVCFKKVSKAINEDFENSFILKGLLYIIKKQTVNIFEKHFEGLDLIAEFVRLKAACKLFTNQIRYDPNLWLTIDKKERHNLHNKKNKDNFDWNMALLLLDFDILKDMGIVFIEKEKQVLKDLLEIKMIDSFEDTNERLMNNQGSYLPIKMFLLEKELLTKEKNLTRKRKKMDKIIFSTFMQMICLFIRKNIKKAYLN
;
A
#
# COMPACT_ATOMS: atom_id res chain seq x y z
N MET A 1 27.58 -40.17 1.12
CA MET A 1 26.68 -39.17 0.51
C MET A 1 25.81 -38.65 1.61
N GLU A 2 26.10 -37.45 2.12
CA GLU A 2 25.25 -36.58 2.94
C GLU A 2 26.17 -35.46 3.47
N LYS A 3 26.46 -34.51 2.58
CA LYS A 3 27.03 -33.20 2.91
C LYS A 3 26.19 -32.20 2.14
N ASN A 4 25.27 -31.51 2.82
CA ASN A 4 24.78 -30.15 2.49
C ASN A 4 23.51 -29.83 3.29
N ILE A 5 23.62 -29.64 4.60
CA ILE A 5 22.54 -29.00 5.39
C ILE A 5 23.03 -27.77 6.19
N ASN A 6 24.33 -27.56 6.43
CA ASN A 6 24.80 -26.47 7.31
C ASN A 6 25.52 -25.30 6.58
N THR A 7 24.87 -24.62 5.63
CA THR A 7 25.43 -23.38 5.05
C THR A 7 24.65 -22.11 5.36
N TYR A 8 23.56 -22.18 6.14
CA TYR A 8 22.77 -20.99 6.52
C TYR A 8 22.98 -20.51 7.97
N GLU A 9 23.76 -21.21 8.79
CA GLU A 9 23.85 -20.93 10.24
C GLU A 9 24.74 -19.72 10.62
N ASN A 10 25.32 -18.97 9.69
CA ASN A 10 26.23 -17.86 10.02
C ASN A 10 26.17 -16.66 9.05
N LEU A 11 25.00 -16.35 8.50
CA LEU A 11 24.80 -15.12 7.74
C LEU A 11 24.16 -14.05 8.63
N SER A 12 24.79 -12.87 8.73
CA SER A 12 24.23 -11.75 9.49
C SER A 12 22.86 -11.37 8.96
N SER A 13 21.92 -10.97 9.83
CA SER A 13 20.55 -10.57 9.44
C SER A 13 20.56 -9.49 8.35
N SER A 14 21.53 -8.59 8.37
CA SER A 14 21.79 -7.59 7.32
C SER A 14 22.12 -8.20 5.95
N TYR A 15 22.92 -9.28 5.90
CA TYR A 15 23.24 -9.97 4.65
C TYR A 15 22.03 -10.71 4.09
N ILE A 16 21.28 -11.44 4.94
CA ILE A 16 20.05 -12.13 4.53
C ILE A 16 19.02 -11.12 4.02
N PHE A 17 18.86 -9.99 4.73
CA PHE A 17 17.98 -8.91 4.32
C PHE A 17 18.38 -8.28 2.97
N LEU A 18 19.66 -7.98 2.76
CA LEU A 18 20.16 -7.49 1.47
C LEU A 18 19.96 -8.53 0.35
N HIS A 19 20.08 -9.82 0.66
CA HIS A 19 19.83 -10.90 -0.30
C HIS A 19 18.34 -11.02 -0.67
N LEU A 20 17.43 -10.86 0.30
CA LEU A 20 15.98 -10.77 0.06
C LEU A 20 15.62 -9.54 -0.81
N LEU A 21 16.33 -8.42 -0.65
CA LEU A 21 16.14 -7.20 -1.45
C LEU A 21 16.69 -7.28 -2.88
N THR A 22 17.54 -8.26 -3.21
CA THR A 22 18.31 -8.30 -4.47
C THR A 22 17.99 -9.49 -5.36
N THR A 23 17.34 -10.54 -4.84
CA THR A 23 17.05 -11.76 -5.61
C THR A 23 15.80 -11.64 -6.49
N ASN A 24 15.98 -11.12 -7.70
CA ASN A 24 15.12 -11.43 -8.85
C ASN A 24 15.57 -12.77 -9.46
N ASN A 25 15.39 -13.91 -8.78
CA ASN A 25 15.84 -15.19 -9.33
C ASN A 25 14.75 -16.27 -9.28
N LYS A 26 14.54 -16.88 -10.46
CA LYS A 26 13.59 -17.94 -10.82
C LYS A 26 13.74 -19.26 -10.03
N THR A 27 14.45 -19.27 -8.90
CA THR A 27 14.89 -20.49 -8.19
C THR A 27 14.56 -20.51 -6.70
N ASN A 28 14.00 -19.43 -6.12
CA ASN A 28 13.41 -19.47 -4.79
C ASN A 28 11.88 -19.62 -4.87
N PRO A 29 11.27 -20.57 -4.12
CA PRO A 29 9.82 -20.82 -4.20
C PRO A 29 8.97 -19.68 -3.62
N ILE A 30 9.58 -18.68 -2.98
CA ILE A 30 8.91 -17.48 -2.48
C ILE A 30 9.72 -16.26 -2.92
N PRO A 31 9.31 -15.52 -3.98
CA PRO A 31 9.93 -14.25 -4.31
C PRO A 31 9.53 -13.22 -3.24
N LEU A 32 10.32 -13.13 -2.17
CA LEU A 32 10.26 -12.05 -1.17
C LEU A 32 10.97 -10.80 -1.72
N THR A 33 10.70 -10.46 -2.97
CA THR A 33 11.14 -9.22 -3.57
C THR A 33 10.23 -8.10 -3.06
N LEU A 34 10.81 -6.91 -2.89
CA LEU A 34 10.05 -5.66 -2.94
C LEU A 34 9.59 -5.42 -4.40
N ASP A 35 8.82 -6.36 -4.96
CA ASP A 35 8.13 -6.16 -6.22
C ASP A 35 6.99 -5.16 -6.02
N PHE A 36 7.38 -3.89 -5.96
CA PHE A 36 6.45 -2.77 -6.08
C PHE A 36 5.80 -2.73 -7.48
N LEU A 37 6.38 -3.45 -8.45
CA LEU A 37 6.18 -3.34 -9.90
C LEU A 37 5.01 -4.14 -10.49
N ASN A 38 4.24 -4.90 -9.69
CA ASN A 38 3.17 -5.76 -10.23
C ASN A 38 1.86 -5.01 -10.57
N GLU A 39 1.77 -3.72 -10.26
CA GLU A 39 0.59 -2.89 -10.51
C GLU A 39 0.84 -1.86 -11.63
N PRO A 40 -0.22 -1.29 -12.25
CA PRO A 40 -0.08 -0.10 -13.08
C PRO A 40 0.54 1.06 -12.29
N GLN A 41 1.77 1.45 -12.64
CA GLN A 41 2.50 2.53 -11.98
C GLN A 41 2.49 3.82 -12.79
N THR A 42 2.41 4.95 -12.08
CA THR A 42 2.71 6.28 -12.61
C THR A 42 4.21 6.58 -12.52
N ARG A 43 4.69 7.61 -13.21
CA ARG A 43 6.12 7.99 -13.17
C ARG A 43 6.57 8.36 -11.77
N ILE A 44 5.74 9.10 -11.04
CA ILE A 44 6.03 9.51 -9.67
C ILE A 44 6.06 8.32 -8.70
N GLU A 45 5.13 7.37 -8.82
CA GLU A 45 5.18 6.15 -7.99
C GLU A 45 6.48 5.38 -8.22
N LYS A 46 6.86 5.16 -9.50
CA LYS A 46 8.12 4.49 -9.82
C LYS A 46 9.33 5.26 -9.29
N LYS A 47 9.33 6.59 -9.37
CA LYS A 47 10.38 7.44 -8.77
C LYS A 47 10.52 7.12 -7.28
N TYR A 48 9.42 7.10 -6.53
CA TYR A 48 9.45 6.87 -5.09
C TYR A 48 9.75 5.41 -4.71
N ASP A 49 9.30 4.43 -5.48
CA ASP A 49 9.70 3.03 -5.28
C ASP A 49 11.22 2.85 -5.38
N LEU A 50 11.84 3.46 -6.40
CA LEU A 50 13.29 3.40 -6.60
C LEU A 50 14.05 4.14 -5.50
N LEU A 51 13.57 5.32 -5.10
CA LEU A 51 14.16 6.11 -4.01
C LEU A 51 14.07 5.36 -2.68
N LEU A 52 12.94 4.73 -2.37
CA LEU A 52 12.77 3.93 -1.16
C LEU A 52 13.65 2.69 -1.17
N LEU A 53 13.73 1.98 -2.31
CA LEU A 53 14.59 0.81 -2.46
C LEU A 53 16.07 1.16 -2.24
N ASP A 54 16.56 2.26 -2.84
CA ASP A 54 17.92 2.77 -2.62
C ASP A 54 18.15 3.16 -1.16
N ALA A 55 17.18 3.84 -0.55
CA ALA A 55 17.29 4.28 0.84
C ALA A 55 17.28 3.12 1.83
N ILE A 56 16.50 2.07 1.59
CA ILE A 56 16.46 0.88 2.44
C ILE A 56 17.77 0.10 2.33
N LYS A 57 18.27 -0.13 1.11
CA LYS A 57 19.54 -0.85 0.88
C LYS A 57 20.73 -0.17 1.55
N ASN A 58 20.78 1.16 1.50
CA ASN A 58 21.88 1.95 2.04
C ASN A 58 21.61 2.52 3.43
N VAL A 59 20.44 2.24 4.03
CA VAL A 59 19.96 2.82 5.29
C VAL A 59 20.05 4.37 5.31
N CYS A 60 19.84 5.01 4.16
CA CYS A 60 20.04 6.45 3.98
C CYS A 60 18.84 7.12 3.31
N PHE A 61 18.01 7.78 4.11
CA PHE A 61 16.74 8.37 3.66
C PHE A 61 16.81 9.87 3.29
N LYS A 62 18.01 10.46 3.26
CA LYS A 62 18.19 11.90 2.97
C LYS A 62 17.64 12.29 1.59
N LYS A 63 17.91 11.47 0.58
CA LYS A 63 17.42 11.70 -0.79
C LYS A 63 15.89 11.65 -0.87
N VAL A 64 15.27 10.66 -0.23
CA VAL A 64 13.80 10.51 -0.17
C VAL A 64 13.18 11.73 0.51
N SER A 65 13.71 12.13 1.67
CA SER A 65 13.19 13.29 2.41
C SER A 65 13.31 14.58 1.60
N LYS A 66 14.41 14.78 0.87
CA LYS A 66 14.60 15.93 -0.01
C LYS A 66 13.54 15.93 -1.13
N ALA A 67 13.37 14.80 -1.81
CA ALA A 67 12.36 14.66 -2.87
C ALA A 67 10.94 14.92 -2.36
N ILE A 68 10.57 14.44 -1.16
CA ILE A 68 9.25 14.72 -0.56
C ILE A 68 9.06 16.23 -0.37
N ASN A 69 10.07 16.94 0.13
CA ASN A 69 9.96 18.39 0.33
C ASN A 69 9.83 19.15 -0.99
N GLU A 70 10.44 18.65 -2.07
CA GLU A 70 10.37 19.25 -3.41
C GLU A 70 9.03 18.96 -4.11
N ASP A 71 8.56 17.72 -4.09
CA ASP A 71 7.34 17.31 -4.83
C ASP A 71 6.04 17.53 -4.04
N PHE A 72 6.11 17.44 -2.70
CA PHE A 72 4.95 17.42 -1.79
C PHE A 72 5.21 18.28 -0.57
N GLU A 73 5.41 19.58 -0.82
CA GLU A 73 5.69 20.56 0.22
C GLU A 73 4.71 20.40 1.39
N ASN A 74 5.25 20.31 2.61
CA ASN A 74 4.48 20.18 3.85
C ASN A 74 3.61 18.91 4.00
N SER A 75 3.85 17.86 3.21
CA SER A 75 3.16 16.57 3.38
C SER A 75 3.59 15.84 4.66
N PHE A 76 2.90 16.12 5.77
CA PHE A 76 3.15 15.46 7.06
C PHE A 76 2.90 13.95 7.00
N ILE A 77 1.95 13.51 6.15
CA ILE A 77 1.61 12.09 5.98
C ILE A 77 2.78 11.30 5.39
N LEU A 78 3.38 11.80 4.30
CA LEU A 78 4.52 11.13 3.66
C LEU A 78 5.75 11.18 4.58
N LYS A 79 5.96 12.29 5.30
CA LYS A 79 7.03 12.40 6.30
C LYS A 79 6.87 11.40 7.45
N GLY A 80 5.65 11.24 7.96
CA GLY A 80 5.32 10.27 9.00
C GLY A 80 5.55 8.82 8.55
N LEU A 81 5.08 8.46 7.35
CA LEU A 81 5.33 7.14 6.77
C LEU A 81 6.81 6.90 6.50
N LEU A 82 7.55 7.91 6.00
CA LEU A 82 9.00 7.81 5.81
C LEU A 82 9.73 7.56 7.14
N TYR A 83 9.29 8.21 8.23
CA TYR A 83 9.83 7.97 9.55
C TYR A 83 9.59 6.52 10.01
N ILE A 84 8.37 5.99 9.82
CA ILE A 84 8.03 4.60 10.15
C ILE A 84 8.91 3.63 9.34
N ILE A 85 9.01 3.83 8.02
CA ILE A 85 9.85 3.01 7.14
C ILE A 85 11.31 3.05 7.58
N LYS A 86 11.84 4.25 7.87
CA LYS A 86 13.21 4.43 8.36
C LYS A 86 13.44 3.68 9.67
N LYS A 87 12.55 3.84 10.65
CA LYS A 87 12.66 3.17 11.96
C LYS A 87 12.65 1.65 11.79
N GLN A 88 11.76 1.14 10.94
CA GLN A 88 11.68 -0.28 10.65
C GLN A 88 12.93 -0.81 9.93
N THR A 89 13.44 -0.06 8.96
CA THR A 89 14.68 -0.43 8.26
C THR A 89 15.84 -0.54 9.24
N VAL A 90 16.04 0.47 10.09
CA VAL A 90 17.09 0.46 11.11
C VAL A 90 16.91 -0.72 12.06
N ASN A 91 15.69 -0.97 12.54
CA ASN A 91 15.35 -2.12 13.38
C ASN A 91 15.74 -3.45 12.73
N ILE A 92 15.52 -3.60 11.41
CA ILE A 92 15.88 -4.81 10.66
C ILE A 92 17.40 -5.00 10.57
N PHE A 93 18.16 -3.93 10.34
CA PHE A 93 19.62 -3.99 10.22
C PHE A 93 20.36 -4.12 11.56
N GLU A 94 19.82 -3.55 12.63
CA GLU A 94 20.48 -3.52 13.95
C GLU A 94 20.19 -4.76 14.79
N LYS A 95 19.02 -5.41 14.60
CA LYS A 95 18.67 -6.60 15.36
C LYS A 95 19.12 -7.88 14.65
N HIS A 96 19.49 -8.87 15.46
CA HIS A 96 19.63 -10.24 15.01
C HIS A 96 18.28 -10.92 15.03
N PHE A 97 17.72 -11.17 13.84
CA PHE A 97 16.50 -11.94 13.67
C PHE A 97 16.82 -13.37 13.29
N GLU A 98 16.05 -14.31 13.84
CA GLU A 98 16.06 -15.71 13.44
C GLU A 98 14.91 -15.96 12.43
N GLY A 99 15.22 -16.63 11.32
CA GLY A 99 14.27 -17.21 10.37
C GLY A 99 12.99 -16.39 10.09
N LEU A 100 11.87 -16.84 10.66
CA LEU A 100 10.51 -16.32 10.40
C LEU A 100 10.29 -14.89 10.89
N ASP A 101 10.97 -14.47 11.95
CA ASP A 101 10.81 -13.12 12.49
C ASP A 101 11.33 -12.07 11.50
N LEU A 102 12.45 -12.37 10.83
CA LEU A 102 12.99 -11.51 9.77
C LEU A 102 11.99 -11.37 8.62
N ILE A 103 11.31 -12.46 8.24
CA ILE A 103 10.31 -12.46 7.18
C ILE A 103 9.10 -11.61 7.58
N ALA A 104 8.63 -11.74 8.83
CA ALA A 104 7.54 -10.92 9.34
C ALA A 104 7.92 -9.43 9.29
N GLU A 105 9.11 -9.05 9.79
CA GLU A 105 9.57 -7.67 9.73
C GLU A 105 9.72 -7.14 8.29
N PHE A 106 10.15 -7.99 7.36
CA PHE A 106 10.22 -7.65 5.94
C PHE A 106 8.84 -7.41 5.34
N VAL A 107 7.85 -8.25 5.65
CA VAL A 107 6.45 -8.07 5.22
C VAL A 107 5.90 -6.75 5.75
N ARG A 108 6.16 -6.42 7.03
CA ARG A 108 5.75 -5.14 7.60
C ARG A 108 6.40 -3.94 6.91
N LEU A 109 7.70 -4.03 6.61
CA LEU A 109 8.42 -2.99 5.85
C LEU A 109 7.82 -2.81 4.45
N LYS A 110 7.58 -3.92 3.72
CA LYS A 110 6.95 -3.92 2.40
C LYS A 110 5.57 -3.27 2.45
N ALA A 111 4.78 -3.61 3.47
CA ALA A 111 3.46 -3.04 3.70
C ALA A 111 3.51 -1.52 3.96
N ALA A 112 4.45 -1.06 4.78
CA ALA A 112 4.66 0.36 5.05
C ALA A 112 5.07 1.13 3.77
N CYS A 113 5.96 0.57 2.95
CA CYS A 113 6.32 1.15 1.66
C CYS A 113 5.13 1.22 0.69
N LYS A 114 4.30 0.17 0.65
CA LYS A 114 3.07 0.18 -0.15
C LYS A 114 2.07 1.22 0.33
N LEU A 115 1.92 1.42 1.65
CA LEU A 115 1.10 2.51 2.17
C LEU A 115 1.63 3.88 1.75
N PHE A 116 2.95 4.07 1.74
CA PHE A 116 3.58 5.31 1.29
C PHE A 116 3.22 5.64 -0.17
N THR A 117 3.39 4.68 -1.09
CA THR A 117 3.02 4.91 -2.50
C THR A 117 1.53 4.96 -2.73
N ASN A 118 0.73 4.26 -1.91
CA ASN A 118 -0.72 4.38 -1.89
C ASN A 118 -1.19 5.81 -1.56
N GLN A 119 -0.52 6.50 -0.63
CA GLN A 119 -0.81 7.93 -0.39
C GLN A 119 -0.58 8.75 -1.65
N ILE A 120 0.55 8.56 -2.34
CA ILE A 120 0.86 9.31 -3.56
C ILE A 120 -0.22 9.10 -4.61
N ARG A 121 -0.68 7.86 -4.82
CA ARG A 121 -1.64 7.52 -5.88
C ARG A 121 -3.08 7.84 -5.57
N TYR A 122 -3.51 7.62 -4.33
CA TYR A 122 -4.93 7.64 -3.96
C TYR A 122 -5.30 8.76 -3.00
N ASP A 123 -4.35 9.48 -2.39
CA ASP A 123 -4.70 10.67 -1.60
C ASP A 123 -4.98 11.86 -2.55
N PRO A 124 -6.22 12.38 -2.61
CA PRO A 124 -6.54 13.47 -3.53
C PRO A 124 -5.73 14.73 -3.25
N ASN A 125 -5.34 14.98 -1.99
CA ASN A 125 -4.59 16.17 -1.62
C ASN A 125 -3.15 16.13 -2.16
N LEU A 126 -2.58 14.94 -2.32
CA LEU A 126 -1.27 14.78 -2.95
C LEU A 126 -1.42 14.68 -4.46
N TRP A 127 -2.37 13.87 -4.93
CA TRP A 127 -2.55 13.61 -6.36
C TRP A 127 -2.82 14.87 -7.19
N LEU A 128 -3.49 15.87 -6.61
CA LEU A 128 -3.78 17.14 -7.28
C LEU A 128 -2.55 18.06 -7.40
N THR A 129 -1.55 17.92 -6.54
CA THR A 129 -0.31 18.73 -6.59
C THR A 129 0.72 18.17 -7.58
N ILE A 130 0.53 16.93 -8.03
CA ILE A 130 1.47 16.25 -8.95
C ILE A 130 1.32 16.80 -10.37
N ASP A 131 2.46 17.10 -10.99
CA ASP A 131 2.53 17.50 -12.38
C ASP A 131 1.87 16.50 -13.33
N LYS A 132 1.17 17.01 -14.35
CA LYS A 132 0.48 16.18 -15.36
C LYS A 132 1.40 15.15 -16.03
N LYS A 133 2.67 15.50 -16.26
CA LYS A 133 3.68 14.59 -16.86
C LYS A 133 3.99 13.42 -15.93
N GLU A 134 4.05 13.66 -14.63
CA GLU A 134 4.39 12.68 -13.61
C GLU A 134 3.22 11.72 -13.28
N ARG A 135 1.98 12.19 -13.48
CA ARG A 135 0.77 11.35 -13.40
C ARG A 135 0.59 10.39 -14.57
N HIS A 136 1.45 10.43 -15.59
CA HIS A 136 1.30 9.56 -16.74
C HIS A 136 1.64 8.11 -16.38
N ASN A 137 0.72 7.19 -16.69
CA ASN A 137 0.93 5.77 -16.48
C ASN A 137 2.10 5.28 -17.35
N LEU A 138 3.03 4.57 -16.74
CA LEU A 138 4.09 3.86 -17.45
C LEU A 138 3.43 2.67 -18.16
N HIS A 139 3.44 2.69 -19.49
CA HIS A 139 2.74 1.74 -20.34
C HIS A 139 3.08 0.27 -20.01
N ASN A 140 2.25 -0.37 -19.19
CA ASN A 140 2.17 -1.82 -19.14
C ASN A 140 0.79 -2.25 -19.62
N LYS A 141 0.66 -2.45 -20.94
CA LYS A 141 -0.60 -2.94 -21.57
C LYS A 141 -1.03 -4.32 -21.02
N LYS A 142 -0.10 -5.11 -20.46
CA LYS A 142 -0.34 -6.48 -19.97
C LYS A 142 -0.97 -6.56 -18.57
N ASN A 143 -0.77 -5.57 -17.70
CA ASN A 143 -1.23 -5.60 -16.29
C ASN A 143 -2.26 -4.51 -15.95
N LYS A 144 -2.91 -3.90 -16.94
CA LYS A 144 -3.81 -2.75 -16.73
C LYS A 144 -4.95 -2.99 -15.72
N ASP A 145 -5.34 -4.25 -15.53
CA ASP A 145 -6.49 -4.65 -14.72
C ASP A 145 -6.10 -5.52 -13.50
N ASN A 146 -4.81 -5.69 -13.20
CA ASN A 146 -4.38 -6.45 -12.02
C ASN A 146 -4.34 -5.52 -10.80
N PHE A 147 -5.37 -5.63 -9.96
CA PHE A 147 -5.41 -5.01 -8.64
C PHE A 147 -4.65 -5.89 -7.64
N ASP A 148 -3.79 -5.29 -6.81
CA ASP A 148 -3.13 -6.00 -5.72
C ASP A 148 -4.07 -6.13 -4.51
N TRP A 149 -5.04 -7.05 -4.63
CA TRP A 149 -5.97 -7.37 -3.54
C TRP A 149 -5.28 -8.03 -2.34
N ASN A 150 -4.11 -8.66 -2.54
CA ASN A 150 -3.40 -9.33 -1.45
C ASN A 150 -2.94 -8.31 -0.41
N MET A 151 -2.42 -7.17 -0.84
CA MET A 151 -2.03 -6.08 0.05
C MET A 151 -3.24 -5.49 0.80
N ALA A 152 -4.39 -5.35 0.12
CA ALA A 152 -5.63 -4.89 0.71
C ALA A 152 -6.13 -5.81 1.83
N LEU A 153 -6.17 -7.11 1.58
CA LEU A 153 -6.59 -8.12 2.55
C LEU A 153 -5.59 -8.25 3.70
N LEU A 154 -4.29 -8.20 3.40
CA LEU A 154 -3.24 -8.23 4.42
C LEU A 154 -3.40 -7.10 5.44
N LEU A 155 -3.70 -5.89 4.99
CA LEU A 155 -3.91 -4.73 5.86
C LEU A 155 -5.20 -4.81 6.69
N LEU A 156 -6.22 -5.49 6.17
CA LEU A 156 -7.55 -5.54 6.77
C LEU A 156 -7.66 -6.64 7.83
N ASP A 157 -7.17 -7.83 7.50
CA ASP A 157 -7.39 -9.05 8.27
C ASP A 157 -6.24 -9.33 9.25
N PHE A 158 -5.05 -8.82 8.96
CA PHE A 158 -3.86 -9.05 9.77
C PHE A 158 -3.35 -7.68 10.25
N ASP A 159 -3.35 -7.45 11.57
CA ASP A 159 -2.89 -6.22 12.22
C ASP A 159 -1.37 -6.00 12.09
N ILE A 160 -0.81 -6.25 10.91
CA ILE A 160 0.62 -6.30 10.60
C ILE A 160 1.36 -5.01 10.90
N LEU A 161 0.66 -3.87 10.91
CA LEU A 161 1.26 -2.55 11.14
C LEU A 161 0.93 -1.97 12.52
N LYS A 162 0.27 -2.73 13.41
CA LYS A 162 -0.13 -2.25 14.74
C LYS A 162 1.05 -1.76 15.56
N ASP A 163 2.15 -2.51 15.57
CA ASP A 163 3.38 -2.17 16.30
C ASP A 163 4.10 -0.95 15.72
N MET A 164 3.74 -0.54 14.50
CA MET A 164 4.23 0.67 13.83
C MET A 164 3.35 1.90 14.11
N GLY A 165 2.33 1.77 14.98
CA GLY A 165 1.39 2.85 15.31
C GLY A 165 0.32 3.09 14.25
N ILE A 166 0.18 2.18 13.28
CA ILE A 166 -0.87 2.21 12.27
C ILE A 166 -1.93 1.17 12.67
N VAL A 167 -3.06 1.65 13.16
CA VAL A 167 -4.14 0.78 13.65
C VAL A 167 -5.46 1.21 13.02
N PHE A 168 -6.13 0.26 12.35
CA PHE A 168 -7.52 0.44 11.93
C PHE A 168 -8.42 0.00 13.07
N ILE A 169 -9.26 0.91 13.58
CA ILE A 169 -10.25 0.54 14.59
C ILE A 169 -11.35 -0.32 13.95
N GLU A 170 -12.09 -1.10 14.74
CA GLU A 170 -13.09 -2.02 14.20
C GLU A 170 -14.14 -1.35 13.31
N LYS A 171 -14.55 -0.12 13.62
CA LYS A 171 -15.45 0.64 12.74
C LYS A 171 -14.84 0.93 11.36
N GLU A 172 -13.54 1.19 11.29
CA GLU A 172 -12.82 1.44 10.03
C GLU A 172 -12.64 0.15 9.24
N LYS A 173 -12.32 -0.96 9.93
CA LYS A 173 -12.27 -2.30 9.32
C LYS A 173 -13.63 -2.73 8.78
N GLN A 174 -14.71 -2.49 9.52
CA GLN A 174 -16.06 -2.84 9.09
C GLN A 174 -16.45 -2.10 7.82
N VAL A 175 -16.20 -0.78 7.74
CA VAL A 175 -16.44 -0.01 6.51
C VAL A 175 -15.68 -0.58 5.31
N LEU A 176 -14.43 -1.01 5.51
CA LEU A 176 -13.62 -1.62 4.45
C LEU A 176 -14.19 -2.99 4.03
N LYS A 177 -14.62 -3.82 4.98
CA LYS A 177 -15.28 -5.11 4.72
C LYS A 177 -16.60 -4.93 3.96
N ASP A 178 -17.45 -4.02 4.44
CA ASP A 178 -18.72 -3.68 3.81
C ASP A 178 -18.53 -3.26 2.36
N LEU A 179 -17.48 -2.49 2.06
CA LEU A 179 -17.15 -2.06 0.70
C LEU A 179 -16.79 -3.23 -0.22
N LEU A 180 -16.07 -4.22 0.27
CA LEU A 180 -15.67 -5.41 -0.50
C LEU A 180 -16.86 -6.35 -0.78
N GLU A 181 -17.88 -6.34 0.07
CA GLU A 181 -19.06 -7.20 -0.06
C GLU A 181 -20.13 -6.66 -1.01
N ILE A 182 -19.99 -5.41 -1.47
CA ILE A 182 -20.96 -4.79 -2.37
C ILE A 182 -20.93 -5.47 -3.74
N LYS A 183 -22.11 -5.89 -4.17
CA LYS A 183 -22.32 -6.50 -5.47
C LYS A 183 -22.87 -5.48 -6.45
N MET A 184 -22.68 -5.78 -7.74
CA MET A 184 -23.22 -4.96 -8.83
C MET A 184 -24.76 -4.85 -8.78
N ILE A 185 -25.43 -5.89 -8.27
CA ILE A 185 -26.89 -5.99 -8.23
C ILE A 185 -27.53 -5.26 -7.06
N ASP A 186 -26.74 -4.84 -6.07
CA ASP A 186 -27.27 -4.18 -4.87
C ASP A 186 -27.91 -2.84 -5.28
N SER A 187 -29.04 -2.46 -4.67
CA SER A 187 -29.68 -1.16 -4.96
C SER A 187 -28.83 0.00 -4.43
N PHE A 188 -29.16 1.23 -4.83
CA PHE A 188 -28.50 2.42 -4.28
C PHE A 188 -28.78 2.52 -2.77
N GLU A 189 -30.04 2.32 -2.38
CA GLU A 189 -30.52 2.37 -1.01
C GLU A 189 -29.79 1.34 -0.12
N ASP A 190 -29.74 0.07 -0.54
CA ASP A 190 -29.06 -0.99 0.22
C ASP A 190 -27.57 -0.69 0.41
N THR A 191 -26.93 -0.18 -0.65
CA THR A 191 -25.50 0.14 -0.62
C THR A 191 -25.24 1.35 0.28
N ASN A 192 -26.09 2.36 0.20
CA ASN A 192 -25.98 3.58 1.00
C ASN A 192 -26.23 3.27 2.47
N GLU A 193 -27.25 2.47 2.80
CA GLU A 193 -27.53 2.04 4.16
C GLU A 193 -26.34 1.27 4.76
N ARG A 194 -25.80 0.28 4.03
CA ARG A 194 -24.65 -0.50 4.49
C ARG A 194 -23.43 0.37 4.78
N LEU A 195 -23.09 1.29 3.87
CA LEU A 195 -21.88 2.10 3.99
C LEU A 195 -22.03 3.33 4.92
N MET A 196 -23.22 3.93 5.03
CA MET A 196 -23.45 5.15 5.80
C MET A 196 -23.90 4.91 7.24
N ASN A 197 -24.43 3.71 7.57
CA ASN A 197 -24.77 3.36 8.96
C ASN A 197 -23.55 3.41 9.90
N ASN A 198 -22.33 3.35 9.37
CA ASN A 198 -21.07 3.45 10.11
C ASN A 198 -20.67 4.88 10.55
N GLN A 199 -21.62 5.84 10.62
CA GLN A 199 -21.48 7.21 11.17
C GLN A 199 -20.41 8.12 10.52
N GLY A 200 -19.78 7.68 9.44
CA GLY A 200 -18.77 8.45 8.72
C GLY A 200 -19.23 8.83 7.33
N SER A 201 -19.58 10.10 7.13
CA SER A 201 -19.79 10.66 5.79
C SER A 201 -18.44 10.85 5.08
N TYR A 202 -17.83 9.75 4.65
CA TYR A 202 -16.56 9.78 3.93
C TYR A 202 -16.79 10.18 2.47
N LEU A 203 -16.02 11.16 1.99
CA LEU A 203 -16.12 11.62 0.59
C LEU A 203 -15.87 10.49 -0.43
N PRO A 204 -14.88 9.59 -0.25
CA PRO A 204 -14.70 8.45 -1.15
C PRO A 204 -15.93 7.55 -1.27
N ILE A 205 -16.66 7.34 -0.16
CA ILE A 205 -17.91 6.55 -0.17
C ILE A 205 -19.01 7.28 -0.95
N LYS A 206 -19.16 8.60 -0.75
CA LYS A 206 -20.14 9.38 -1.52
C LYS A 206 -19.85 9.34 -3.02
N MET A 207 -18.58 9.50 -3.39
CA MET A 207 -18.16 9.41 -4.78
C MET A 207 -18.40 8.01 -5.35
N PHE A 208 -18.08 6.96 -4.58
CA PHE A 208 -18.36 5.58 -4.95
C PHE A 208 -19.85 5.34 -5.25
N LEU A 209 -20.75 5.81 -4.39
CA LEU A 209 -22.19 5.65 -4.59
C LEU A 209 -22.66 6.33 -5.89
N LEU A 210 -22.17 7.54 -6.18
CA LEU A 210 -22.46 8.24 -7.43
C LEU A 210 -21.89 7.49 -8.65
N GLU A 211 -20.65 7.03 -8.58
CA GLU A 211 -20.01 6.29 -9.67
C GLU A 211 -20.72 4.95 -9.94
N LYS A 212 -21.12 4.23 -8.89
CA LYS A 212 -21.93 3.00 -8.99
C LYS A 212 -23.26 3.27 -9.69
N GLU A 213 -23.94 4.36 -9.35
CA GLU A 213 -25.20 4.74 -10.01
C GLU A 213 -24.97 5.06 -11.50
N LEU A 214 -23.88 5.73 -11.85
CA LEU A 214 -23.55 5.97 -13.26
C LEU A 214 -23.26 4.67 -14.03
N LEU A 215 -22.75 3.63 -13.36
CA LEU A 215 -22.53 2.33 -13.98
C LEU A 215 -23.83 1.59 -14.33
N THR A 216 -24.97 1.93 -13.74
CA THR A 216 -26.26 1.29 -14.11
C THR A 216 -26.58 1.52 -15.59
N LYS A 217 -26.12 2.66 -16.14
CA LYS A 217 -26.29 3.07 -17.54
C LYS A 217 -25.35 2.38 -18.53
N GLU A 218 -24.32 1.64 -18.07
CA GLU A 218 -23.40 0.91 -18.93
C GLU A 218 -24.06 -0.36 -19.49
N LYS A 219 -24.18 -0.45 -20.82
CA LYS A 219 -24.83 -1.57 -21.49
C LYS A 219 -23.96 -2.82 -21.56
N ASN A 220 -22.64 -2.68 -21.60
CA ASN A 220 -21.74 -3.83 -21.72
C ASN A 220 -21.40 -4.42 -20.35
N LEU A 221 -21.96 -5.60 -20.04
CA LEU A 221 -21.79 -6.28 -18.75
C LEU A 221 -20.32 -6.52 -18.36
N THR A 222 -19.47 -6.93 -19.30
CA THR A 222 -18.05 -7.17 -19.04
C THR A 222 -17.33 -5.88 -18.66
N ARG A 223 -17.59 -4.79 -19.38
CA ARG A 223 -17.02 -3.46 -19.06
C ARG A 223 -17.57 -2.94 -17.74
N LYS A 224 -18.86 -3.15 -17.47
CA LYS A 224 -19.52 -2.76 -16.22
C LYS A 224 -18.87 -3.45 -15.02
N ARG A 225 -18.65 -4.78 -15.08
CA ARG A 225 -17.96 -5.54 -14.03
C ARG A 225 -16.55 -5.04 -13.77
N LYS A 226 -15.74 -4.88 -14.82
CA LYS A 226 -14.37 -4.35 -14.68
C LYS A 226 -14.33 -2.94 -14.07
N LYS A 227 -15.27 -2.07 -14.45
CA LYS A 227 -15.37 -0.73 -13.88
C LYS A 227 -15.79 -0.79 -12.41
N MET A 228 -16.71 -1.69 -12.05
CA MET A 228 -17.11 -1.90 -10.66
C MET A 228 -15.92 -2.32 -9.80
N ASP A 229 -15.18 -3.35 -10.20
CA ASP A 229 -13.99 -3.83 -9.46
C ASP A 229 -12.96 -2.71 -9.28
N LYS A 230 -12.76 -1.90 -10.33
CA LYS A 230 -11.86 -0.73 -10.29
C LYS A 230 -12.30 0.33 -9.29
N ILE A 231 -13.60 0.64 -9.29
CA ILE A 231 -14.17 1.68 -8.43
C ILE A 231 -14.13 1.20 -6.97
N ILE A 232 -14.53 -0.05 -6.68
CA ILE A 232 -14.39 -0.66 -5.34
C ILE A 232 -12.95 -0.58 -4.87
N PHE A 233 -11.98 -1.06 -5.67
CA PHE A 233 -10.57 -1.04 -5.29
C PHE A 233 -10.04 0.37 -5.04
N SER A 234 -10.37 1.32 -5.93
CA SER A 234 -9.96 2.72 -5.77
C SER A 234 -10.53 3.34 -4.50
N THR A 235 -11.82 3.13 -4.24
CA THR A 235 -12.48 3.62 -3.03
C THR A 235 -11.87 2.99 -1.78
N PHE A 236 -11.60 1.68 -1.81
CA PHE A 236 -10.96 0.97 -0.71
C PHE A 236 -9.59 1.57 -0.37
N MET A 237 -8.75 1.79 -1.39
CA MET A 237 -7.41 2.38 -1.21
C MET A 237 -7.47 3.84 -0.74
N GLN A 238 -8.44 4.63 -1.21
CA GLN A 238 -8.69 5.99 -0.73
C GLN A 238 -9.12 5.99 0.75
N MET A 239 -9.96 5.04 1.16
CA MET A 239 -10.37 4.89 2.56
C MET A 239 -9.18 4.54 3.45
N ILE A 240 -8.31 3.63 3.01
CA ILE A 240 -7.03 3.37 3.67
C ILE A 240 -6.23 4.66 3.82
N CYS A 241 -6.08 5.47 2.77
CA CYS A 241 -5.36 6.74 2.87
C CYS A 241 -5.90 7.65 3.98
N LEU A 242 -7.22 7.80 4.05
CA LEU A 242 -7.88 8.59 5.09
C LEU A 242 -7.61 8.06 6.50
N PHE A 243 -7.67 6.74 6.71
CA PHE A 243 -7.46 6.14 8.03
C PHE A 243 -6.00 6.21 8.47
N ILE A 244 -5.05 5.99 7.56
CA ILE A 244 -3.61 6.19 7.84
C ILE A 244 -3.35 7.65 8.23
N ARG A 245 -3.97 8.61 7.53
CA ARG A 245 -3.85 10.02 7.86
C ARG A 245 -4.34 10.35 9.26
N LYS A 246 -5.47 9.78 9.68
CA LYS A 246 -5.97 9.94 11.05
C LYS A 246 -4.98 9.36 12.07
N ASN A 247 -4.43 8.17 11.81
CA ASN A 247 -3.45 7.51 12.68
C ASN A 247 -2.18 8.37 12.85
N ILE A 248 -1.58 8.78 11.74
CA ILE A 248 -0.35 9.61 11.76
C ILE A 248 -0.62 10.96 12.41
N LYS A 249 -1.74 11.62 12.11
CA LYS A 249 -2.09 12.90 12.75
C LYS A 249 -2.20 12.77 14.27
N LYS A 250 -2.80 11.69 14.78
CA LYS A 250 -2.87 11.43 16.23
C LYS A 250 -1.48 11.25 16.84
N ALA A 251 -0.59 10.53 16.16
CA ALA A 251 0.79 10.33 16.62
C ALA A 251 1.66 11.60 16.58
N TYR A 252 1.30 12.61 15.77
CA TYR A 252 2.00 13.90 15.71
C TYR A 252 1.48 14.94 16.73
N LEU A 253 0.25 14.76 17.23
CA LEU A 253 -0.40 15.70 18.16
C LEU A 253 -0.27 15.28 19.63
N ASN A 254 0.20 14.06 19.88
CA ASN A 254 0.49 13.49 21.19
C ASN A 254 1.99 13.34 21.37
#